data_AF-A0AB36G0D5-F1
#
_entry.id   AF-A0AB36G0D5-F1
#
_cell.length_a   1.000
_cell.length_b   1.000
_cell.length_c   1.000
_cell.angle_alpha   90.00
_cell.angle_beta   90.00
_cell.angle_gamma   90.00
#
_symmetry.space_group_name_H-M   'P 1'
#
loop_
_entity.id
_entity.type
_entity.pdbx_description
1 polymer ?
#
loop_
_entity_poly.entity_id
_entity_poly.type
_entity_poly.pdbx_seq_one_letter_code
_entity_poly.pdbx_strand_id
1 'polypeptide(L)'
;MPYRFGSKAELENYLKAHPTKKQTQKALIANSPAPAALSIPDDACHYDDHELRVLTVREMARIQSFPDQFVFRLKVTTGGNMRKFEVPQYTQVGNAVPPILGAALDSCLSRLL
;
A
#
# COMPACT_ATOMS: atom_id res chain seq x y z
N MET A 1 24.47 14.58 -17.56
CA MET A 1 24.22 13.53 -18.56
C MET A 1 23.28 12.50 -17.95
N PRO A 2 22.13 12.14 -18.57
CA PRO A 2 21.31 11.04 -18.06
C PRO A 2 22.10 9.74 -18.20
N TYR A 3 22.18 8.95 -17.13
CA TYR A 3 22.69 7.58 -17.19
C TYR A 3 21.83 6.79 -18.18
N ARG A 4 22.47 6.09 -19.13
CA ARG A 4 21.83 5.16 -20.05
C ARG A 4 22.38 3.77 -19.75
N PHE A 5 21.50 2.81 -19.51
CA PHE A 5 21.85 1.42 -19.29
C PHE A 5 21.66 0.65 -20.61
N GLY A 6 22.65 -0.15 -20.99
CA GLY A 6 22.65 -0.97 -22.20
C GLY A 6 21.95 -2.32 -22.05
N SER A 7 21.67 -2.75 -20.82
CA SER A 7 20.90 -3.98 -20.54
C SER A 7 20.16 -3.93 -19.21
N LYS A 8 19.17 -4.82 -19.03
CA LYS A 8 18.47 -5.01 -17.74
C LYS A 8 19.45 -5.37 -16.62
N ALA A 9 20.39 -6.29 -16.89
CA ALA A 9 21.37 -6.73 -15.91
C ALA A 9 22.26 -5.58 -15.43
N GLU A 10 22.62 -4.65 -16.32
CA GLU A 10 23.41 -3.47 -15.98
C GLU A 10 22.64 -2.54 -15.03
N LEU A 11 21.36 -2.27 -15.32
CA LEU A 11 20.48 -1.50 -14.45
C LEU A 11 20.32 -2.18 -13.07
N GLU A 12 20.08 -3.48 -13.04
CA GLU A 12 19.93 -4.24 -11.79
C GLU A 12 21.19 -4.17 -10.92
N ASN A 13 22.37 -4.33 -11.53
CA ASN A 13 23.64 -4.23 -10.83
C ASN A 13 23.89 -2.82 -10.30
N TYR A 14 23.56 -1.79 -11.09
CA TYR A 14 23.61 -0.40 -10.65
C TYR A 14 22.72 -0.15 -9.43
N LEU A 15 21.46 -0.60 -9.46
CA LEU A 15 20.52 -0.45 -8.35
C LEU A 15 21.00 -1.19 -7.09
N LYS A 16 21.49 -2.43 -7.24
CA LYS A 16 22.05 -3.23 -6.13
C LYS A 16 23.26 -2.56 -5.46
N ALA A 17 24.08 -1.84 -6.24
CA ALA A 17 25.22 -1.09 -5.73
C ALA A 17 24.83 0.22 -5.00
N HIS A 18 23.61 0.71 -5.19
CA HIS A 18 23.11 1.95 -4.59
C HIS A 18 21.87 1.71 -3.71
N PRO A 19 21.98 0.90 -2.63
CA PRO A 19 20.86 0.61 -1.77
C PRO A 19 20.40 1.88 -1.05
N THR A 20 19.09 2.18 -1.14
CA THR A 20 18.50 3.25 -0.33
C THR A 20 18.06 2.70 1.02
N LYS A 21 18.04 3.56 2.05
CA LYS A 21 17.44 3.21 3.35
C LYS A 21 15.91 3.17 3.32
N LYS A 22 15.28 3.59 2.21
CA LYS A 22 13.83 3.61 2.06
C LYS A 22 13.36 2.25 1.53
N GLN A 23 12.43 1.63 2.25
CA GLN A 23 11.75 0.39 1.84
C GLN A 23 10.71 0.61 0.73
N THR A 24 10.50 1.86 0.34
CA THR A 24 9.36 2.30 -0.47
C THR A 24 9.59 1.92 -1.93
N GLN A 25 8.60 1.28 -2.57
CA GLN A 25 8.56 0.84 -3.98
C GLN A 25 8.98 -0.61 -4.27
N LYS A 26 8.63 -1.56 -3.38
CA LYS A 26 8.74 -2.98 -3.70
C LYS A 26 7.43 -3.52 -4.23
N ALA A 27 7.49 -4.34 -5.28
CA ALA A 27 6.36 -5.15 -5.69
C ALA A 27 5.96 -6.12 -4.57
N LEU A 28 4.66 -6.29 -4.37
CA LEU A 28 4.15 -7.35 -3.51
C LEU A 28 4.54 -8.73 -4.04
N ILE A 29 4.51 -9.73 -3.17
CA ILE A 29 4.66 -11.13 -3.56
C ILE A 29 3.26 -11.76 -3.51
N ALA A 30 2.76 -12.24 -4.65
CA ALA A 30 1.37 -12.68 -4.83
C ALA A 30 0.86 -13.64 -3.74
N ASN A 31 1.70 -14.59 -3.33
CA ASN A 31 1.35 -15.66 -2.39
C ASN A 31 1.89 -15.42 -0.97
N SER A 32 2.29 -14.19 -0.64
CA SER A 32 2.76 -13.84 0.71
C SER A 32 1.84 -12.79 1.33
N PRO A 33 1.76 -12.74 2.67
CA PRO A 33 1.06 -11.65 3.34
C PRO A 33 1.59 -10.29 2.87
N ALA A 34 0.69 -9.37 2.56
CA ALA A 34 1.07 -8.00 2.29
C ALA A 34 1.70 -7.37 3.56
N PRO A 35 2.69 -6.47 3.40
CA PRO A 35 3.19 -5.68 4.52
C PRO A 35 2.08 -4.80 5.09
N ALA A 36 2.33 -4.21 6.27
CA ALA A 36 1.40 -3.27 6.89
C ALA A 36 0.99 -2.17 5.90
N ALA A 37 -0.30 -1.97 5.73
CA ALA A 37 -0.84 -0.97 4.82
C ALA A 37 -0.54 0.44 5.36
N LEU A 38 0.15 1.26 4.57
CA LEU A 38 0.54 2.62 4.94
C LEU A 38 -0.34 3.65 4.23
N SER A 39 -0.40 4.87 4.75
CA SER A 39 -1.21 5.94 4.17
C SER A 39 -0.69 6.50 2.83
N ILE A 40 0.50 6.06 2.41
CA ILE A 40 1.16 6.48 1.17
C ILE A 40 1.13 5.30 0.18
N PRO A 41 0.53 5.46 -1.02
CA PRO A 41 0.40 4.37 -1.98
C PRO A 41 1.74 3.91 -2.58
N ASP A 42 2.75 4.78 -2.60
CA ASP A 42 4.05 4.52 -3.24
C ASP A 42 4.92 3.51 -2.47
N ASP A 43 4.48 3.06 -1.29
CA ASP A 43 5.24 2.13 -0.46
C ASP A 43 5.22 0.71 -1.03
N ALA A 44 4.18 0.33 -1.79
CA ALA A 44 4.03 -0.98 -2.41
C ALA A 44 3.53 -0.90 -3.86
N CYS A 45 4.13 -1.73 -4.72
CA CYS A 45 3.70 -1.90 -6.11
C CYS A 45 2.87 -3.18 -6.26
N HIS A 46 2.01 -3.20 -7.28
CA HIS A 46 1.30 -4.40 -7.68
C HIS A 46 2.30 -5.51 -8.03
N TYR A 47 1.95 -6.78 -7.77
CA TYR A 47 2.85 -7.91 -7.94
C TYR A 47 2.95 -8.40 -9.40
N ASP A 48 1.97 -8.06 -10.23
CA ASP A 48 1.89 -8.49 -11.63
C ASP A 48 2.86 -7.67 -12.49
N ASP A 49 3.74 -8.36 -13.22
CA ASP A 49 4.75 -7.77 -14.09
C ASP A 49 4.15 -6.98 -15.27
N HIS A 50 2.89 -7.22 -15.61
CA HIS A 50 2.15 -6.46 -16.61
C HIS A 50 1.51 -5.18 -16.03
N GLU A 51 1.43 -5.05 -14.71
CA GLU A 51 0.80 -3.95 -14.00
C GLU A 51 1.84 -3.17 -13.16
N LEU A 52 2.79 -2.53 -13.85
CA LEU A 52 3.89 -1.77 -13.22
C LEU A 52 3.41 -0.45 -12.59
N ARG A 53 2.57 -0.55 -11.56
CA ARG A 53 1.92 0.55 -10.83
C ARG A 53 1.85 0.28 -9.33
N VAL A 54 1.50 1.31 -8.58
CA VAL A 54 1.07 1.16 -7.18
C VAL A 54 -0.27 0.44 -7.09
N LEU A 55 -0.60 -0.05 -5.89
CA LEU A 55 -1.92 -0.59 -5.61
C LEU A 55 -3.00 0.50 -5.72
N THR A 56 -4.16 0.14 -6.23
CA THR A 56 -5.37 0.97 -6.17
C THR A 56 -5.91 1.02 -4.74
N VAL A 57 -6.73 2.04 -4.45
CA VAL A 57 -7.46 2.14 -3.17
C VAL A 57 -8.24 0.86 -2.86
N ARG A 58 -8.87 0.25 -3.87
CA ARG A 58 -9.68 -0.96 -3.69
C ARG A 58 -8.82 -2.20 -3.38
N GLU A 59 -7.70 -2.37 -4.07
CA GLU A 59 -6.76 -3.46 -3.78
C GLU A 59 -6.23 -3.35 -2.35
N MET A 60 -5.83 -2.15 -1.93
CA MET A 60 -5.39 -1.89 -0.56
C MET A 60 -6.51 -2.11 0.47
N ALA A 61 -7.75 -1.73 0.15
CA ALA A 61 -8.90 -1.94 1.02
C ALA A 61 -9.21 -3.43 1.21
N ARG A 62 -9.06 -4.26 0.17
CA ARG A 62 -9.20 -5.72 0.26
C ARG A 62 -8.13 -6.34 1.16
N ILE A 63 -6.88 -5.88 1.05
CA ILE A 63 -5.80 -6.28 1.96
C ILE A 63 -6.16 -5.95 3.41
N GLN A 64 -6.74 -4.77 3.64
CA GLN A 64 -7.26 -4.35 4.94
C GLN A 64 -8.61 -5.00 5.31
N SER A 65 -9.07 -6.02 4.59
CA SER A 65 -10.31 -6.76 4.82
C SER A 65 -11.61 -5.95 4.75
N PHE A 66 -11.60 -4.80 4.08
CA PHE A 66 -12.84 -4.07 3.81
C PHE A 66 -13.72 -4.82 2.81
N PRO A 67 -15.05 -4.85 3.02
CA PRO A 67 -15.95 -5.39 2.02
C PRO A 67 -15.96 -4.49 0.77
N ASP A 68 -16.10 -5.09 -0.41
CA ASP A 68 -16.04 -4.39 -1.69
C ASP A 68 -17.13 -3.30 -1.85
N GLN A 69 -18.25 -3.46 -1.16
CA GLN A 69 -19.34 -2.47 -1.10
C GLN A 69 -19.05 -1.26 -0.20
N PHE A 70 -17.98 -1.29 0.62
CA PHE A 70 -17.63 -0.15 1.46
C PHE A 70 -17.17 1.04 0.59
N VAL A 71 -17.72 2.22 0.86
CA VAL A 71 -17.46 3.44 0.07
C VAL A 71 -16.53 4.37 0.82
N PHE A 72 -15.32 4.55 0.28
CA PHE A 72 -14.40 5.60 0.72
C PHE A 72 -14.77 6.92 0.04
N ARG A 73 -14.82 8.01 0.81
CA ARG A 73 -15.21 9.35 0.33
C ARG A 73 -13.96 10.23 0.16
N LEU A 74 -14.14 11.44 -0.38
CA LEU A 74 -13.08 12.42 -0.67
C LEU A 74 -12.16 11.99 -1.83
N LYS A 75 -11.12 12.79 -2.06
CA LYS A 75 -10.11 12.58 -3.11
C LYS A 75 -9.30 11.32 -2.84
N VAL A 76 -8.83 10.69 -3.91
CA VAL A 76 -8.01 9.47 -3.87
C VAL A 76 -6.67 9.72 -3.15
N THR A 77 -5.96 10.77 -3.53
CA THR A 77 -4.72 11.25 -2.89
C THR A 77 -4.81 12.75 -2.63
N THR A 78 -3.96 13.25 -1.74
CA THR A 78 -3.68 14.68 -1.59
C THR A 78 -2.18 14.90 -1.67
N GLY A 79 -1.78 15.98 -2.32
CA GLY A 79 -0.37 16.38 -2.47
C GLY A 79 -0.01 17.53 -1.52
N GLY A 80 1.29 17.67 -1.22
CA GLY A 80 1.83 18.83 -0.53
C GLY A 80 1.25 19.06 0.87
N ASN A 81 1.06 20.33 1.23
CA ASN A 81 0.61 20.74 2.57
C ASN A 81 -0.79 20.23 2.94
N MET A 82 -1.61 19.89 1.95
CA MET A 82 -2.98 19.41 2.18
C MET A 82 -3.02 18.02 2.84
N ARG A 83 -1.96 17.21 2.75
CA ARG A 83 -1.87 15.90 3.44
C ARG A 83 -2.01 16.00 4.97
N LYS A 84 -1.74 17.17 5.54
CA LYS A 84 -1.85 17.41 6.99
C LYS A 84 -3.29 17.64 7.45
N PHE A 85 -4.17 18.04 6.54
CA PHE A 85 -5.51 18.52 6.85
C PHE A 85 -6.61 17.69 6.19
N GLU A 86 -6.33 17.06 5.05
CA GLU A 86 -7.24 16.15 4.36
C GLU A 86 -6.85 14.70 4.64
N VAL A 87 -7.86 13.84 4.83
CA VAL A 87 -7.70 12.39 4.94
C VAL A 87 -8.19 11.74 3.64
N PRO A 88 -7.35 11.70 2.58
CA PRO A 88 -7.73 11.08 1.32
C PRO A 88 -7.98 9.59 1.47
N GLN A 89 -8.54 8.95 0.44
CA GLN A 89 -8.95 7.56 0.50
C GLN A 89 -7.81 6.60 0.89
N TYR A 90 -6.58 6.77 0.35
CA TYR A 90 -5.44 5.94 0.78
C TYR A 90 -5.13 6.09 2.28
N THR A 91 -5.22 7.31 2.82
CA THR A 91 -5.04 7.54 4.27
C THR A 91 -6.17 6.91 5.09
N GLN A 92 -7.42 6.97 4.61
CA GLN A 92 -8.55 6.30 5.27
C GLN A 92 -8.32 4.78 5.35
N VAL A 93 -7.86 4.16 4.27
CA VAL A 93 -7.57 2.72 4.24
C VAL A 93 -6.37 2.36 5.11
N GLY A 94 -5.26 3.11 5.00
CA GLY A 94 -4.02 2.82 5.72
C GLY A 94 -4.15 2.99 7.24
N ASN A 95 -4.90 3.99 7.70
CA ASN A 95 -5.07 4.24 9.13
C ASN A 95 -6.18 3.39 9.78
N ALA A 96 -6.99 2.70 8.98
CA ALA A 96 -8.08 1.90 9.51
C ALA A 96 -7.60 0.62 10.19
N VAL A 97 -8.35 0.19 11.21
CA VAL A 97 -8.27 -1.17 11.74
C VAL A 97 -8.97 -2.12 10.77
N PRO A 98 -8.37 -3.27 10.40
CA PRO A 98 -9.03 -4.25 9.53
C PRO A 98 -10.40 -4.67 10.08
N PRO A 99 -11.49 -4.61 9.32
CA PRO A 99 -12.82 -4.99 9.81
C PRO A 99 -12.89 -6.42 10.37
N ILE A 100 -12.17 -7.39 9.78
CA ILE A 100 -12.12 -8.76 10.32
C ILE A 100 -11.47 -8.81 11.70
N LEU A 101 -10.43 -7.99 11.94
CA LEU A 101 -9.83 -7.86 13.28
C LEU A 101 -10.82 -7.24 14.27
N GLY A 102 -11.56 -6.21 13.85
CA GLY A 102 -12.62 -5.61 14.67
C GLY A 102 -13.69 -6.63 15.10
N ALA A 103 -14.15 -7.47 14.16
CA ALA A 103 -15.14 -8.52 14.45
C ALA A 103 -14.59 -9.61 15.40
N ALA A 104 -13.31 -9.96 15.26
CA ALA A 104 -12.66 -10.90 16.17
C ALA A 104 -12.55 -10.34 17.60
N LEU A 105 -12.24 -9.05 17.74
CA LEU A 105 -12.20 -8.37 19.04
C LEU A 105 -13.59 -8.32 19.68
N ASP A 106 -14.64 -8.00 18.92
CA ASP A 106 -16.02 -7.99 19.39
C ASP A 106 -16.47 -9.36 19.92
N SER A 107 -16.12 -10.44 19.20
CA SER A 107 -16.40 -11.82 19.62
C SER A 107 -15.72 -12.19 20.94
N CYS A 108 -14.54 -11.63 21.21
CA CYS A 108 -13.85 -11.81 22.49
C CYS A 108 -14.51 -11.02 23.61
N LEU A 109 -14.86 -9.75 23.34
CA LEU A 109 -15.49 -8.86 24.33
C LEU A 109 -16.89 -9.35 24.73
N SER A 110 -17.68 -9.86 23.78
CA SER A 110 -19.02 -10.39 24.04
C SER A 110 -19.03 -11.65 24.92
N ARG A 111 -17.88 -12.28 25.16
CA ARG A 111 -17.73 -13.40 26.12
C ARG A 111 -17.34 -12.92 27.51
N LEU A 112 -16.87 -11.67 27.63
CA LEU A 112 -16.43 -11.06 28.87
C LEU A 112 -17.54 -10.22 29.51
N LEU A 113 -18.45 -9.69 28.69
CA LEU A 113 -19.66 -8.96 29.09
C LEU A 113 -20.85 -9.91 29.22
#